data_AF-A0A2A4C5F2-F1
#
_entry.id   AF-A0A2A4C5F2-F1
#
_cell.length_a   1.000
_cell.length_b   1.000
_cell.length_c   1.000
_cell.angle_alpha   90.00
_cell.angle_beta   90.00
_cell.angle_gamma   90.00
#
_symmetry.space_group_name_H-M   'P 1'
#
loop_
_entity.id
_entity.type
_entity.pdbx_description
1 polymer ?
#
loop_
_entity_poly.entity_id
_entity_poly.type
_entity_poly.pdbx_seq_one_letter_code
_entity_poly.pdbx_strand_id
1 'polypeptide(L)'
;MPASITCLTRPLVCDDSGLRFSAYGHGWGYVAVRLPAAVVCDKLGAGATTPDHLLATFELHQEQIARAISRHQLPNYGEAIQLDASDF
;
A
#
# COMPACT_ATOMS: atom_id res chain seq x y z
N MET A 1 13.23 -16.56 -11.59
CA MET A 1 12.41 -16.44 -10.36
C MET A 1 11.12 -15.76 -10.78
N PRO A 2 9.93 -16.39 -10.74
CA PRO A 2 8.72 -15.64 -11.00
C PRO A 2 8.64 -14.56 -9.93
N ALA A 3 8.54 -13.30 -10.36
CA ALA A 3 8.28 -12.20 -9.45
C ALA A 3 7.03 -12.58 -8.68
N SER A 4 7.12 -12.68 -7.34
CA SER A 4 5.96 -12.93 -6.50
C SER A 4 4.89 -11.92 -6.89
N ILE A 5 3.81 -12.40 -7.50
CA ILE A 5 2.72 -11.55 -7.93
C ILE A 5 2.02 -11.11 -6.65
N THR A 6 2.34 -9.91 -6.19
CA THR A 6 1.64 -9.25 -5.09
C THR A 6 0.51 -8.46 -5.71
N CYS A 7 -0.71 -8.92 -5.48
CA CYS A 7 -1.90 -8.25 -5.95
C CYS A 7 -2.49 -7.39 -4.84
N LEU A 8 -3.04 -6.25 -5.23
CA LEU A 8 -3.61 -5.27 -4.34
C LEU A 8 -5.12 -5.21 -4.55
N THR A 9 -5.88 -5.11 -3.46
CA THR A 9 -7.31 -4.79 -3.55
C THR A 9 -7.50 -3.30 -3.77
N ARG A 10 -8.72 -2.90 -4.17
CA ARG A 10 -9.07 -1.48 -4.20
C ARG A 10 -8.85 -0.84 -2.83
N PRO A 11 -8.15 0.31 -2.77
CA PRO A 11 -7.97 1.03 -1.53
C PRO A 11 -9.25 1.76 -1.14
N LEU A 12 -9.42 1.90 0.18
CA LEU A 12 -10.47 2.65 0.83
C LEU A 12 -9.84 3.86 1.49
N VAL A 13 -10.37 5.05 1.22
CA VAL A 13 -9.96 6.26 1.92
C VAL A 13 -10.63 6.25 3.30
N CYS A 14 -9.83 6.37 4.34
CA CYS A 14 -10.27 6.46 5.73
C CYS A 14 -10.26 7.92 6.19
N ASP A 15 -11.13 8.27 7.14
CA ASP A 15 -11.27 9.64 7.69
C ASP A 15 -9.98 10.20 8.31
N ASP A 16 -9.06 9.31 8.69
CA ASP A 16 -7.69 9.63 9.14
C ASP A 16 -6.78 10.16 8.00
N SER A 17 -7.36 10.51 6.84
CA SER A 17 -6.62 10.91 5.64
C SER A 17 -5.59 9.86 5.23
N GLY A 18 -5.98 8.58 5.23
CA GLY A 18 -5.09 7.47 4.88
C GLY A 18 -5.80 6.44 4.01
N LEU A 19 -5.06 5.74 3.18
CA LEU A 19 -5.55 4.63 2.38
C LEU A 19 -5.43 3.33 3.16
N ARG A 20 -6.48 2.50 3.13
CA ARG A 20 -6.45 1.12 3.61
C ARG A 20 -6.77 0.19 2.47
N PHE A 21 -5.95 -0.81 2.27
CA PHE A 21 -6.18 -1.83 1.27
C PHE A 21 -5.65 -3.16 1.80
N SER A 22 -5.96 -4.23 1.10
CA SER A 22 -5.37 -5.52 1.38
C SER A 22 -4.43 -5.89 0.25
N ALA A 23 -3.36 -6.58 0.58
CA ALA A 23 -2.49 -7.18 -0.39
C ALA A 23 -2.50 -8.70 -0.20
N TYR A 24 -2.33 -9.41 -1.31
CA TYR A 24 -2.14 -10.84 -1.28
C TYR A 24 -0.95 -11.24 -2.15
N GLY A 25 -0.14 -12.16 -1.65
CA GLY A 25 1.07 -12.58 -2.31
C GLY A 25 1.41 -14.03 -1.98
N HIS A 26 2.03 -14.69 -2.96
CA HIS A 26 2.42 -16.08 -2.83
C HIS A 26 3.55 -16.23 -1.80
N GLY A 27 3.33 -17.07 -0.78
CA GLY A 27 4.29 -17.34 0.29
C GLY A 27 3.93 -16.75 1.66
N TRP A 28 3.09 -15.71 1.70
CA TRP A 28 2.63 -15.07 2.94
C TRP A 28 1.11 -14.89 3.01
N GLY A 29 0.40 -15.13 1.90
CA GLY A 29 -1.05 -15.18 1.88
C GLY A 29 -1.68 -13.80 1.80
N TYR A 30 -2.30 -13.34 2.89
CA TYR A 30 -3.11 -12.13 2.95
C TYR A 30 -2.62 -11.19 4.05
N VAL A 31 -2.55 -9.90 3.76
CA VAL A 31 -2.20 -8.87 4.72
C VAL A 31 -3.05 -7.62 4.51
N ALA A 32 -3.48 -7.00 5.61
CA ALA A 32 -4.06 -5.67 5.57
C ALA A 32 -2.93 -4.63 5.57
N VAL A 33 -3.06 -3.57 4.78
CA VAL A 33 -2.07 -2.52 4.66
C VAL A 33 -2.72 -1.17 4.91
N ARG A 34 -2.05 -0.37 5.73
CA ARG A 34 -2.37 1.04 5.97
C ARG A 34 -1.29 1.89 5.34
N LEU A 35 -1.69 2.83 4.50
CA LEU A 35 -0.81 3.76 3.83
C LEU A 35 -1.29 5.19 4.13
N PRO A 36 -0.57 5.96 4.96
CA PRO A 36 -0.93 7.34 5.29
C PRO A 36 -0.89 8.25 4.04
N ALA A 37 -1.79 9.23 3.92
CA ALA A 37 -1.74 10.19 2.80
C ALA A 37 -0.42 10.97 2.78
N ALA A 38 0.17 11.24 3.95
CA ALA A 38 1.48 11.88 4.03
C ALA A 38 2.55 11.11 3.24
N VAL A 39 2.56 9.77 3.35
CA VAL A 39 3.48 8.90 2.61
C VAL A 39 3.14 8.90 1.12
N VAL A 40 1.86 8.88 0.76
CA VAL A 40 1.44 8.95 -0.65
C VAL A 40 1.85 10.28 -1.29
N CYS A 41 1.71 11.39 -0.57
CA CYS A 41 2.16 12.69 -1.04
C CYS A 41 3.69 12.77 -1.15
N ASP A 42 4.42 12.32 -0.13
CA ASP A 42 5.88 12.42 -0.06
C ASP A 42 6.58 11.48 -1.06
N LYS A 43 6.15 10.22 -1.14
CA LYS A 43 6.83 9.18 -1.93
C LYS A 43 6.22 8.90 -3.29
N LEU A 44 4.90 9.03 -3.41
CA LEU A 44 4.17 8.76 -4.66
C LEU A 44 3.80 10.05 -5.39
N GLY A 45 4.10 11.22 -4.78
CA GLY A 45 3.90 12.52 -5.41
C GLY A 45 2.44 12.92 -5.54
N ALA A 46 1.54 12.43 -4.68
CA ALA A 46 0.17 12.95 -4.66
C ALA A 46 0.19 14.45 -4.35
N GLY A 47 -0.19 15.28 -5.34
CA GLY A 47 -0.20 16.74 -5.20
C GLY A 47 -1.28 17.28 -4.24
N ALA A 48 -2.15 16.41 -3.72
CA ALA A 48 -3.19 16.77 -2.75
C ALA A 48 -3.60 15.55 -1.91
N THR A 49 -3.99 15.79 -0.65
CA THR A 49 -4.52 14.77 0.27
C THR A 49 -6.01 14.49 0.06
N THR A 50 -6.58 14.87 -1.09
CA THR A 50 -7.98 14.61 -1.41
C THR A 50 -8.18 13.12 -1.74
N PRO A 51 -9.33 12.53 -1.36
CA PRO A 51 -9.61 11.11 -1.57
C PRO A 51 -9.39 10.67 -3.02
N ASP A 52 -9.92 11.43 -3.98
CA ASP A 52 -9.81 11.14 -5.41
C ASP A 52 -8.35 11.13 -5.89
N HIS A 53 -7.54 12.08 -5.42
CA HIS A 53 -6.15 12.20 -5.83
C HIS A 53 -5.29 11.11 -5.19
N LEU A 54 -5.55 10.75 -3.94
CA LEU A 54 -4.90 9.62 -3.27
C LEU A 54 -5.21 8.30 -3.98
N LEU A 55 -6.46 8.07 -4.38
CA LEU A 55 -6.87 6.88 -5.13
C LEU A 55 -6.17 6.83 -6.51
N ALA A 56 -6.19 7.93 -7.26
CA ALA A 56 -5.55 8.01 -8.57
C ALA A 56 -4.02 7.79 -8.46
N THR A 57 -3.35 8.41 -7.50
CA THR A 57 -1.92 8.20 -7.26
C THR A 57 -1.63 6.76 -6.85
N PHE A 58 -2.48 6.14 -6.02
CA PHE A 58 -2.36 4.73 -5.67
C PHE A 58 -2.43 3.83 -6.90
N GLU A 59 -3.42 4.04 -7.78
CA GLU A 59 -3.58 3.27 -9.01
C GLU A 59 -2.37 3.39 -9.94
N LEU A 60 -1.78 4.58 -10.05
CA LEU A 60 -0.56 4.81 -10.83
C LEU A 60 0.68 4.12 -10.23
N HIS A 61 0.72 3.92 -8.91
CA HIS A 61 1.89 3.39 -8.20
C HIS A 61 1.67 2.00 -7.59
N GLN A 62 0.64 1.25 -8.03
CA GLN A 62 0.33 -0.09 -7.51
C GLN A 62 1.54 -1.03 -7.55
N GLU A 63 2.32 -1.02 -8.63
CA GLU A 63 3.51 -1.87 -8.74
C GLU A 63 4.60 -1.50 -7.72
N GLN A 64 4.79 -0.22 -7.44
CA GLN A 64 5.77 0.24 -6.45
C GLN A 64 5.33 -0.15 -5.04
N ILE A 65 4.04 0.03 -4.73
CA ILE A 65 3.43 -0.37 -3.46
C ILE A 65 3.52 -1.89 -3.27
N ALA A 66 3.21 -2.67 -4.31
CA ALA A 66 3.33 -4.12 -4.30
C ALA A 66 4.77 -4.58 -4.02
N ARG A 67 5.77 -3.89 -4.60
CA ARG A 67 7.18 -4.15 -4.32
C ARG A 67 7.58 -3.78 -2.89
N ALA A 68 7.12 -2.64 -2.37
CA ALA A 68 7.34 -2.23 -0.99
C ALA A 68 6.81 -3.29 0.00
N ILE A 69 5.58 -3.76 -0.20
CA ILE A 69 4.96 -4.82 0.61
C ILE A 69 5.72 -6.14 0.50
N SER A 70 6.20 -6.49 -0.70
CA SER A 70 6.96 -7.72 -0.91
C SER A 70 8.35 -7.68 -0.27
N ARG A 71 8.90 -6.48 -0.03
CA ARG A 71 10.14 -6.27 0.71
C ARG A 71 9.90 -6.18 2.22
N HIS A 72 8.74 -5.71 2.62
CA HIS A 72 8.36 -5.63 4.02
C HIS A 72 8.23 -7.04 4.62
N GLN A 73 8.76 -7.24 5.82
CA GLN A 73 8.56 -8.49 6.54
C GLN A 73 7.11 -8.54 7.03
N LEU A 74 6.34 -9.50 6.51
CA LEU A 74 4.91 -9.56 6.79
C LEU A 74 4.63 -10.32 8.09
N PRO A 75 3.74 -9.81 8.96
CA PRO A 75 3.39 -10.49 10.20
C PRO A 75 2.61 -11.77 9.90
N ASN A 76 2.94 -12.86 10.60
CA ASN A 76 2.28 -14.16 10.43
C ASN A 76 0.82 -14.19 10.91
N TYR A 77 0.37 -13.17 11.66
CA TYR A 77 -0.89 -13.18 12.40
C TYR A 77 -2.00 -12.30 11.81
N GLY A 78 -1.87 -11.88 10.54
CA GLY A 78 -2.91 -11.11 9.86
C GLY A 78 -3.09 -9.67 10.37
N GLU A 79 -2.10 -9.16 11.12
CA GLU A 79 -2.06 -7.77 11.54
C GLU A 79 -1.88 -6.83 10.35
N ALA A 80 -2.47 -5.64 10.46
CA ALA A 80 -2.31 -4.64 9.44
C ALA A 80 -0.90 -4.04 9.51
N ILE A 81 -0.13 -4.13 8.43
CA ILE A 81 1.14 -3.41 8.33
C ILE A 81 0.88 -1.96 7.97
N GLN A 82 1.72 -1.07 8.46
CA GLN A 82 1.73 0.32 8.03
C GLN A 82 2.95 0.53 7.15
N LEU A 83 2.73 0.93 5.89
CA LEU A 83 3.82 1.36 5.02
C LEU A 83 4.21 2.78 5.39
N ASP A 84 5.51 2.97 5.60
CA ASP A 84 6.10 4.28 5.86
C ASP A 84 6.83 4.80 4.63
N ALA A 85 7.21 6.09 4.65
CA ALA A 85 8.12 6.67 3.68
C ALA A 85 9.40 5.84 3.50
N SER A 86 9.86 5.17 4.56
CA SER A 86 11.08 4.33 4.53
C SER A 86 10.97 3.06 3.65
N ASP A 87 9.76 2.63 3.30
CA ASP A 87 9.53 1.43 2.47
C ASP A 87 9.61 1.68 0.95
N PHE A 88 9.59 2.96 0.55
CA PHE A 88 9.62 3.43 -0.85
C PHE A 88 10.96 4.09 -1.19
#